data_AF-A0A1Q5SCH8-F1
#
_entry.id   AF-A0A1Q5SCH8-F1
#
_cell.length_a   1.000
_cell.length_b   1.000
_cell.length_c   1.000
_cell.angle_alpha   90.00
_cell.angle_beta   90.00
_cell.angle_gamma   90.00
#
_symmetry.space_group_name_H-M   'P 1'
#
loop_
_entity.id
_entity.type
_entity.pdbx_description
1 polymer ?
#
loop_
_entity_poly.entity_id
_entity_poly.type
_entity_poly.pdbx_seq_one_letter_code
_entity_poly.pdbx_strand_id
1 'polypeptide(L)'
;MSVRPQAKDKPTAASFQWDDPFLLDEQLTEDERMVRDTARAYAQDKLLPRVSKAYLEEKTDREIFNEMGELGLIGITLPEEYGCAN
;
A
#
# COMPACT_ATOMS: atom_id res chain seq x y z
N MET A 1 24.39 51.66 -13.05
CA MET A 1 23.55 50.44 -13.04
C MET A 1 24.08 49.55 -11.92
N SER A 2 23.31 49.37 -10.85
CA SER A 2 23.71 48.53 -9.70
C SER A 2 23.02 47.18 -9.82
N VAL A 3 23.78 46.14 -10.10
CA VAL A 3 23.26 44.76 -10.12
C VAL A 3 23.43 44.20 -8.72
N ARG A 4 22.31 44.02 -8.00
CA ARG A 4 22.30 43.31 -6.72
C ARG A 4 22.55 41.83 -7.00
N PRO A 5 23.43 41.15 -6.25
CA PRO A 5 23.60 39.71 -6.39
C PRO A 5 22.32 39.04 -5.89
N GLN A 6 21.66 38.27 -6.76
CA GLN A 6 20.59 37.38 -6.32
C GLN A 6 21.21 36.29 -5.44
N ALA A 7 20.67 36.13 -4.24
CA ALA A 7 21.00 35.01 -3.38
C ALA A 7 20.60 33.72 -4.10
N LYS A 8 21.58 32.87 -4.41
CA LYS A 8 21.32 31.54 -4.94
C LYS A 8 20.49 30.78 -3.89
N ASP A 9 19.28 30.35 -4.27
CA ASP A 9 18.47 29.47 -3.45
C ASP A 9 19.31 28.27 -3.03
N LYS A 10 19.43 28.07 -1.73
CA LYS A 10 20.12 26.88 -1.19
C LYS A 10 19.24 25.67 -1.56
N PRO A 11 19.80 24.62 -2.17
CA PRO A 11 19.02 23.41 -2.41
C PRO A 11 18.54 22.88 -1.07
N THR A 12 17.23 22.69 -0.94
CA THR A 12 16.62 22.02 0.21
C THR A 12 17.25 20.63 0.32
N ALA A 13 17.77 20.28 1.50
CA ALA A 13 18.30 18.95 1.72
C ALA A 13 17.18 17.93 1.50
N ALA A 14 17.41 16.93 0.65
CA ALA A 14 16.48 15.83 0.47
C ALA A 14 16.24 15.12 1.81
N SER A 15 14.98 14.88 2.17
CA SER A 15 14.61 14.14 3.37
C SER A 15 14.89 12.65 3.16
N PHE A 16 15.60 12.04 4.10
CA PHE A 16 15.81 10.59 4.10
C PHE A 16 14.71 9.90 4.90
N GLN A 17 13.98 8.98 4.26
CA GLN A 17 12.97 8.14 4.90
C GLN A 17 13.57 6.76 5.22
N TRP A 18 13.63 6.38 6.49
CA TRP A 18 14.34 5.16 6.91
C TRP A 18 13.57 3.87 6.60
N ASP A 19 12.24 3.94 6.62
CA ASP A 19 11.31 2.86 6.31
C ASP A 19 11.03 2.74 4.80
N ASP A 20 11.47 3.73 4.01
CA ASP A 20 11.47 3.70 2.54
C ASP A 20 12.70 4.43 1.94
N PRO A 21 13.93 3.89 2.09
CA PRO A 21 15.17 4.58 1.69
C PRO A 21 15.28 4.91 0.20
N PHE A 22 14.54 4.20 -0.65
CA PHE A 22 14.54 4.37 -2.10
C PHE A 22 13.21 4.90 -2.64
N LEU A 23 12.33 5.38 -1.76
CA LEU A 23 11.05 5.99 -2.11
C LEU A 23 10.23 5.08 -3.03
N LEU A 24 10.09 3.80 -2.65
CA LEU A 24 9.24 2.83 -3.33
C LEU A 24 7.84 3.41 -3.53
N ASP A 25 7.30 4.15 -2.56
CA ASP A 25 5.99 4.79 -2.70
C ASP A 25 5.92 5.71 -3.93
N GLU A 26 6.99 6.42 -4.28
CA GLU A 26 7.04 7.31 -5.46
C GLU A 26 7.19 6.55 -6.78
N GLN A 27 7.63 5.29 -6.74
CA GLN A 27 7.81 4.45 -7.92
C GLN A 27 6.54 3.73 -8.35
N LEU A 28 5.53 3.68 -7.47
CA LEU A 28 4.26 3.04 -7.76
C LEU A 28 3.36 3.96 -8.59
N THR A 29 2.48 3.35 -9.37
CA THR A 29 1.32 4.03 -9.96
C THR A 29 0.26 4.33 -8.89
N GLU A 30 -0.70 5.21 -9.20
CA GLU A 30 -1.82 5.49 -8.30
C GLU A 30 -2.63 4.22 -7.99
N ASP A 31 -2.88 3.38 -9.01
CA ASP A 31 -3.64 2.15 -8.85
C ASP A 31 -2.91 1.16 -7.93
N GLU A 32 -1.59 1.02 -8.08
CA GLU A 32 -0.78 0.18 -7.20
C GLU A 32 -0.77 0.70 -5.75
N ARG A 33 -0.72 2.02 -5.55
CA ARG A 33 -0.85 2.63 -4.22
C ARG A 33 -2.23 2.34 -3.61
N MET A 34 -3.29 2.48 -4.38
CA MET A 34 -4.66 2.19 -3.93
C MET A 34 -4.84 0.72 -3.53
N VAL A 35 -4.32 -0.21 -4.33
CA VAL A 35 -4.37 -1.66 -4.01
C VAL A 35 -3.59 -1.94 -2.72
N ARG A 36 -2.39 -1.38 -2.58
CA ARG A 36 -1.58 -1.53 -1.36
C ARG A 36 -2.32 -1.02 -0.13
N ASP A 37 -2.90 0.18 -0.22
CA ASP A 37 -3.55 0.81 0.93
C ASP A 37 -4.84 0.06 1.32
N THR A 38 -5.58 -0.47 0.33
CA THR A 38 -6.73 -1.35 0.56
C THR A 38 -6.31 -2.65 1.25
N ALA A 39 -5.26 -3.31 0.75
CA ALA A 39 -4.73 -4.53 1.35
C ALA A 39 -4.22 -4.29 2.78
N ARG A 40 -3.55 -3.16 3.01
CA ARG A 40 -3.06 -2.75 4.34
C ARG A 40 -4.23 -2.54 5.30
N ALA A 41 -5.26 -1.78 4.91
CA ALA A 41 -6.42 -1.53 5.75
C ALA A 41 -7.12 -2.84 6.15
N TYR A 42 -7.39 -3.73 5.19
CA TYR A 42 -8.00 -5.03 5.47
C TYR A 42 -7.14 -5.89 6.42
N ALA A 43 -5.83 -5.93 6.21
CA ALA A 43 -4.93 -6.70 7.08
C ALA A 43 -4.94 -6.17 8.52
N GLN A 44 -4.93 -4.86 8.73
CA GLN A 44 -4.93 -4.26 10.06
C GLN A 44 -6.30 -4.37 10.76
N ASP A 45 -7.39 -4.14 10.02
CA ASP A 45 -8.72 -4.04 10.62
C ASP A 45 -9.39 -5.41 10.81
N LYS A 46 -9.11 -6.37 9.92
CA LYS A 46 -9.79 -7.68 9.91
C LYS A 46 -8.88 -8.83 10.27
N LEU A 47 -7.65 -8.88 9.75
CA LEU A 47 -6.76 -10.04 9.97
C LEU A 47 -6.02 -9.97 11.30
N LEU A 48 -5.44 -8.81 11.64
CA LEU A 48 -4.70 -8.58 12.88
C LEU A 48 -5.46 -9.00 14.15
N PRO A 49 -6.75 -8.66 14.35
CA PRO A 49 -7.46 -9.09 15.55
C PRO A 49 -7.74 -10.61 15.59
N ARG A 50 -7.74 -11.30 14.44
CA ARG A 50 -8.05 -12.73 14.32
C ARG A 50 -6.82 -13.63 14.50
N VAL A 51 -5.62 -13.14 14.17
CA VAL A 51 -4.41 -13.96 14.01
C VAL A 51 -4.02 -14.75 15.26
N SER A 52 -4.06 -14.15 16.45
CA SER A 52 -3.62 -14.81 17.68
C SER A 52 -4.47 -16.03 18.01
N LYS A 53 -5.80 -15.91 17.90
CA LYS A 53 -6.73 -17.01 18.15
C LYS A 53 -6.65 -18.05 17.04
N ALA A 54 -6.65 -17.61 15.78
CA ALA A 54 -6.55 -18.49 14.62
C ALA A 54 -5.30 -19.37 14.68
N TYR A 55 -4.16 -18.80 15.08
CA TYR A 55 -2.91 -19.52 15.24
C TYR A 55 -2.96 -20.53 16.40
N LEU A 56 -3.43 -20.11 17.57
CA LEU A 56 -3.52 -20.97 18.76
C LEU A 56 -4.49 -22.15 18.58
N GLU A 57 -5.59 -21.94 17.85
CA GLU A 57 -6.61 -22.95 17.62
C GLU A 57 -6.41 -23.74 16.33
N GLU A 58 -5.38 -23.41 15.53
CA GLU A 58 -5.09 -24.02 14.22
C GLU A 58 -6.31 -24.00 13.28
N LYS A 59 -7.02 -22.86 13.26
CA LYS A 59 -8.25 -22.67 12.47
C LYS A 59 -8.14 -21.49 11.54
N THR A 60 -8.65 -21.68 10.33
CA THR A 60 -8.82 -20.62 9.33
C THR A 60 -10.29 -20.34 9.12
N ASP A 61 -10.67 -19.08 9.24
CA ASP A 61 -12.03 -18.63 8.93
C ASP A 61 -12.23 -18.55 7.41
N ARG A 62 -13.25 -19.23 6.89
CA ARG A 62 -13.58 -19.23 5.46
C ARG A 62 -14.05 -17.85 4.99
N GLU A 63 -14.63 -17.05 5.88
CA GLU A 63 -15.10 -15.70 5.53
C GLU A 63 -13.96 -14.79 5.09
N ILE A 64 -12.72 -15.05 5.50
CA ILE A 64 -11.54 -14.30 5.04
C ILE A 64 -11.41 -14.34 3.52
N PHE A 65 -11.76 -15.47 2.87
CA PHE A 65 -11.71 -15.59 1.41
C PHE A 65 -12.82 -14.78 0.74
N ASN A 66 -14.02 -14.76 1.33
CA ASN A 66 -15.13 -13.97 0.81
C ASN A 66 -14.80 -12.47 0.92
N GLU A 67 -14.35 -12.03 2.10
CA GLU A 67 -13.95 -10.65 2.37
C GLU A 67 -12.83 -10.18 1.43
N MET A 68 -11.78 -11.00 1.23
CA MET A 68 -10.70 -10.68 0.28
C MET A 68 -11.19 -10.63 -1.17
N GLY A 69 -12.13 -11.50 -1.55
CA GLY A 69 -12.73 -11.51 -2.89
C GLY A 69 -13.56 -10.26 -3.17
N GLU A 70 -14.37 -9.83 -2.20
CA GLU A 70 -15.16 -8.59 -2.30
C GLU A 70 -14.30 -7.33 -2.46
N LEU A 71 -13.09 -7.34 -1.87
CA LEU A 71 -12.11 -6.26 -2.01
C LEU A 71 -11.26 -6.36 -3.27
N GLY A 72 -11.46 -7.37 -4.12
CA GLY A 72 -10.67 -7.60 -5.33
C GLY A 72 -9.23 -8.02 -5.04
N LEU A 73 -8.92 -8.52 -3.84
CA LEU A 73 -7.58 -8.92 -3.43
C LEU A 73 -7.20 -10.34 -3.85
N ILE A 74 -8.11 -11.08 -4.50
CA ILE A 74 -7.88 -12.42 -5.04
C ILE A 74 -7.83 -12.33 -6.55
N GLY A 75 -6.74 -12.80 -7.15
CA GLY A 75 -6.60 -12.82 -8.61
C GLY A 75 -6.40 -11.43 -9.23
N ILE A 76 -5.71 -10.52 -8.54
CA ILE A 76 -5.46 -9.13 -8.99
C ILE A 76 -4.93 -9.01 -10.43
N THR A 77 -4.21 -10.01 -10.94
CA THR A 77 -3.66 -9.99 -12.30
C THR A 77 -4.56 -10.64 -13.35
N LEU A 78 -5.73 -11.14 -12.96
CA LEU A 78 -6.68 -11.78 -13.87
C LEU A 78 -7.55 -10.71 -14.53
N PRO A 79 -7.95 -10.93 -15.81
CA PRO A 79 -8.83 -10.01 -16.53
C PRO A 79 -10.14 -9.68 -15.81
N GLU A 80 -10.62 -8.45 -15.98
CA GLU A 80 -11.91 -7.95 -15.45
C GLU A 80 -13.10 -8.80 -15.91
N GLU A 81 -12.99 -9.49 -17.06
CA GLU A 81 -14.01 -10.43 -17.57
C GLU A 81 -14.38 -11.51 -16.55
N TYR A 82 -13.46 -11.83 -15.62
CA TYR A 82 -13.66 -12.80 -14.55
C TYR A 82 -14.09 -12.17 -13.22
N GLY A 83 -14.38 -10.87 -13.19
CA GLY A 83 -14.73 -10.14 -11.97
C GLY A 83 -13.53 -9.78 -11.10
N CYS A 84 -12.34 -9.72 -11.69
CA CYS A 84 -11.08 -9.40 -11.03
C CYS A 84 -10.68 -7.92 -11.24
N ALA A 85 -9.64 -7.47 -10.55
CA ALA A 85 -9.32 -6.05 -10.41
C ALA A 85 -8.55 -5.40 -11.59
N ASN A 86 -8.33 -6.09 -12.71
CA ASN A 86 -7.44 -5.62 -13.80
C ASN A 86 -7.87 -6.10 -15.19
#